data_AF-A0AAW0IRZ6-F1
#
_entry.id   AF-A0AAW0IRZ6-F1
#
_cell.length_a   1.000
_cell.length_b   1.000
_cell.length_c   1.000
_cell.angle_alpha   90.00
_cell.angle_beta   90.00
_cell.angle_gamma   90.00
#
_symmetry.space_group_name_H-M   'P 1'
#
loop_
_entity.id
_entity.type
_entity.pdbx_description
1 polymer ?
#
loop_
_entity_poly.entity_id
_entity_poly.type
_entity_poly.pdbx_seq_one_letter_code
_entity_poly.pdbx_strand_id
1 'polypeptide(L)'
;MQLQESTASVRTTHTLNNTPLNFKEASHHNITCMKRISQSQSLKTLLTNGLYPQAIKASLPNPKLTDQTYALFIKSGHSLHPYLSTTLISHFSKLGHFSRASKYLFETHNPDTVSFNALISGFARHLGLEPDVFTLSSLVKACESLQENEAAHGVCLRMGFGSGAYLVSVFIENYARAGDVEKA
;
A
#
# COMPACT_ATOMS: atom_id res chain seq x y z
N MET A 1 40.80 -42.86 22.91
CA MET A 1 41.16 -41.45 22.65
C MET A 1 39.84 -40.75 22.30
N GLN A 2 39.05 -40.22 23.24
CA GLN A 2 39.22 -38.91 23.93
C GLN A 2 39.44 -37.79 22.89
N LEU A 3 38.68 -36.69 22.75
CA LEU A 3 37.84 -35.89 23.67
C LEU A 3 36.91 -34.91 22.88
N GLN A 4 35.77 -34.53 23.52
CA GLN A 4 35.10 -33.20 23.67
C GLN A 4 35.12 -32.15 22.53
N GLU A 5 34.16 -31.24 22.30
CA GLU A 5 33.07 -30.60 23.09
C GLU A 5 32.16 -29.78 22.13
N SER A 6 30.82 -29.75 22.28
CA SER A 6 30.00 -28.68 22.91
C SER A 6 29.82 -27.34 22.14
N THR A 7 28.57 -27.00 21.81
CA THR A 7 27.83 -25.75 22.12
C THR A 7 26.43 -25.81 21.44
N ALA A 8 25.37 -26.10 22.19
CA ALA A 8 24.37 -25.16 22.74
C ALA A 8 23.50 -24.42 21.68
N SER A 9 22.21 -24.78 21.61
CA SER A 9 21.02 -23.93 21.93
C SER A 9 20.76 -22.80 20.91
N VAL A 10 19.61 -22.73 20.23
CA VAL A 10 18.36 -22.14 20.77
C VAL A 10 17.17 -22.48 19.86
N ARG A 11 16.04 -22.78 20.51
CA ARG A 11 14.67 -22.99 20.00
C ARG A 11 14.14 -21.78 19.22
N THR A 12 13.31 -22.02 18.19
CA THR A 12 11.87 -21.67 18.25
C THR A 12 11.10 -22.29 17.08
N THR A 13 10.36 -23.35 17.36
CA THR A 13 9.17 -23.77 16.62
C THR A 13 8.07 -22.73 16.86
N HIS A 14 7.82 -21.83 15.90
CA HIS A 14 6.63 -20.98 15.96
C HIS A 14 5.42 -21.80 15.52
N THR A 15 4.74 -22.38 16.50
CA THR A 15 3.38 -22.90 16.35
C THR A 15 2.45 -21.72 16.04
N LEU A 16 1.80 -21.76 14.87
CA LEU A 16 0.65 -20.92 14.55
C LEU A 16 -0.50 -21.34 15.48
N ASN A 17 -0.58 -20.71 16.65
CA ASN A 17 -1.75 -20.79 17.50
C ASN A 17 -2.89 -20.01 16.83
N ASN A 18 -3.63 -20.70 15.96
CA ASN A 18 -4.98 -20.33 15.59
C ASN A 18 -5.90 -20.57 16.80
N THR A 19 -5.96 -19.62 17.72
CA THR A 19 -7.05 -19.58 18.70
C THR A 19 -8.32 -19.06 18.00
N PRO A 20 -9.44 -19.80 18.03
CA PRO A 20 -10.69 -19.33 17.44
C PRO A 20 -11.18 -18.11 18.22
N LEU A 21 -11.33 -16.98 17.52
CA LEU A 21 -11.95 -15.77 18.03
C LEU A 21 -13.34 -16.11 18.59
N ASN A 22 -13.47 -15.99 19.92
CA ASN A 22 -14.65 -16.33 20.69
C ASN A 22 -15.88 -15.53 20.21
N PHE A 23 -16.80 -16.20 19.51
CA PHE A 23 -17.98 -15.62 18.86
C PHE A 23 -19.02 -15.03 19.83
N LYS A 24 -18.96 -15.28 21.15
CA LYS A 24 -19.99 -14.84 22.10
C LYS A 24 -19.74 -13.47 22.74
N GLU A 25 -18.49 -13.06 22.93
CA GLU A 25 -18.15 -11.74 23.50
C GLU A 25 -18.29 -10.60 22.48
N ALA A 26 -18.25 -10.93 21.18
CA ALA A 26 -18.39 -9.97 20.09
C ALA A 26 -19.78 -9.29 20.04
N SER A 27 -20.83 -9.95 20.52
CA SER A 27 -22.22 -9.46 20.40
C SER A 27 -22.49 -8.20 21.23
N HIS A 28 -21.97 -8.10 22.46
CA HIS A 28 -22.21 -6.93 23.33
C HIS A 28 -21.35 -5.72 22.91
N HIS A 29 -20.14 -5.95 22.42
CA HIS A 29 -19.27 -4.91 21.88
C HIS A 29 -19.77 -4.39 20.52
N ASN A 30 -20.37 -5.26 19.69
CA ASN A 30 -21.03 -4.89 18.43
C ASN A 30 -22.23 -3.95 18.64
N ILE A 31 -23.08 -4.20 19.64
CA ILE A 31 -24.22 -3.32 19.99
C ILE A 31 -23.74 -1.94 20.47
N THR A 32 -22.63 -1.91 21.23
CA THR A 32 -22.05 -0.67 21.76
C THR A 32 -21.39 0.18 20.66
N CYS A 33 -20.73 -0.46 19.69
CA CYS A 33 -20.12 0.22 18.55
C CYS A 33 -21.17 0.85 17.61
N MET A 34 -22.29 0.14 17.37
CA MET A 34 -23.45 0.63 16.61
C MET A 34 -24.12 1.86 17.25
N LYS A 35 -24.16 1.92 18.59
CA LYS A 35 -24.68 3.10 19.33
C LYS A 35 -23.82 4.35 19.14
N ARG A 36 -22.50 4.23 18.94
CA ARG A 36 -21.59 5.37 18.71
C ARG A 36 -21.57 5.87 17.26
N ILE A 37 -21.75 4.98 16.29
CA ILE A 37 -21.87 5.34 14.86
C ILE A 37 -23.19 6.07 14.56
N SER A 38 -24.18 5.98 15.47
CA SER A 38 -25.53 6.55 15.35
C SER A 38 -25.66 8.09 15.39
N GLN A 39 -24.58 8.87 15.30
CA GLN A 39 -24.69 10.35 15.26
C GLN A 39 -24.95 10.93 13.86
N SER A 40 -24.78 10.16 12.77
CA SER A 40 -25.18 10.58 11.43
C SER A 40 -26.24 9.64 10.87
N GLN A 41 -27.50 10.11 10.80
CA GLN A 41 -28.66 9.35 10.31
C GLN A 41 -28.39 8.70 8.95
N SER A 42 -27.61 9.37 8.09
CA SER A 42 -27.20 8.89 6.77
C SER A 42 -26.29 7.65 6.81
N LEU A 43 -25.37 7.56 7.77
CA LEU A 43 -24.39 6.47 7.84
C LEU A 43 -25.04 5.19 8.34
N LYS A 44 -25.98 5.33 9.29
CA LYS A 44 -26.82 4.21 9.75
C LYS A 44 -27.67 3.64 8.61
N THR A 45 -28.30 4.49 7.80
CA THR A 45 -29.08 4.04 6.63
C THR A 45 -28.23 3.35 5.56
N LEU A 46 -27.00 3.82 5.33
CA LEU A 46 -26.08 3.19 4.38
C LEU A 46 -25.63 1.82 4.84
N LEU A 47 -25.30 1.67 6.13
CA LEU A 47 -24.91 0.39 6.72
C LEU A 47 -26.07 -0.61 6.73
N THR A 48 -27.30 -0.18 7.06
CA THR A 48 -28.48 -1.06 7.01
C THR A 48 -28.82 -1.52 5.60
N ASN A 49 -28.48 -0.73 4.58
CA ASN A 49 -28.70 -1.06 3.18
C ASN A 49 -27.54 -1.84 2.54
N GLY A 50 -26.51 -2.24 3.31
CA GLY A 50 -25.35 -2.96 2.79
C GLY A 50 -24.40 -2.12 1.92
N LEU A 51 -24.54 -0.79 1.91
CA LEU A 51 -23.76 0.13 1.09
C LEU A 51 -22.44 0.52 1.79
N TYR A 52 -21.67 -0.48 2.20
CA TYR A 52 -20.45 -0.28 2.99
C TYR A 52 -19.38 0.61 2.34
N PRO A 53 -19.08 0.52 1.03
CA PRO A 53 -18.10 1.41 0.41
C PRO A 53 -18.49 2.89 0.50
N GLN A 54 -19.79 3.19 0.44
CA GLN A 54 -20.31 4.56 0.55
C GLN A 54 -20.28 5.05 2.00
N ALA A 55 -20.62 4.19 2.96
CA ALA A 55 -20.50 4.48 4.39
C ALA A 55 -19.05 4.77 4.79
N ILE A 56 -18.10 3.96 4.31
CA ILE A 56 -16.66 4.17 4.54
C ILE A 56 -16.21 5.50 3.93
N LYS A 57 -16.59 5.80 2.67
CA LYS A 57 -16.26 7.09 2.05
C LYS A 57 -16.83 8.29 2.82
N ALA A 58 -18.06 8.21 3.31
CA ALA A 58 -18.68 9.26 4.13
C ALA A 58 -17.97 9.46 5.47
N SER A 59 -17.35 8.41 6.01
CA SER A 59 -16.63 8.46 7.29
C SER A 59 -15.19 9.00 7.19
N LEU A 60 -14.63 9.19 6.00
CA LEU A 60 -13.23 9.58 5.77
C LEU A 60 -12.76 10.80 6.59
N PRO A 61 -13.55 11.88 6.74
CA PRO A 61 -13.11 13.07 7.49
C PRO A 61 -12.74 12.78 8.96
N ASN A 62 -13.26 11.70 9.55
CA ASN A 62 -12.96 11.30 10.91
C ASN A 62 -12.26 9.93 10.92
N PRO A 63 -10.93 9.89 11.13
CA PRO A 63 -10.16 8.65 11.09
C PRO A 63 -10.69 7.56 12.03
N LYS A 64 -11.14 7.93 13.24
CA LYS A 64 -11.67 6.96 14.22
C LYS A 64 -12.99 6.37 13.74
N LEU A 65 -13.84 7.18 13.12
CA LEU A 65 -15.10 6.73 12.55
C LEU A 65 -14.88 5.84 11.32
N THR A 66 -13.87 6.15 10.50
CA THR A 66 -13.47 5.29 9.37
C THR A 66 -13.03 3.92 9.86
N ASP A 67 -12.15 3.86 10.87
CA ASP A 67 -11.67 2.61 11.44
C ASP A 67 -12.84 1.77 12.01
N GLN A 68 -13.83 2.40 12.64
CA GLN A 68 -15.03 1.73 13.18
C GLN A 68 -15.95 1.21 12.07
N THR A 69 -16.21 2.02 11.04
CA THR A 69 -17.06 1.66 9.90
C THR A 69 -16.44 0.53 9.11
N TYR A 70 -15.13 0.59 8.92
CA TYR A 70 -14.35 -0.47 8.29
C TYR A 70 -14.32 -1.77 9.12
N ALA A 71 -14.17 -1.68 10.45
CA ALA A 71 -14.26 -2.85 11.31
C ALA A 71 -15.62 -3.56 11.20
N LEU A 72 -16.72 -2.81 11.04
CA LEU A 72 -18.03 -3.39 10.75
C LEU A 72 -18.07 -4.07 9.38
N PHE A 73 -17.52 -3.43 8.34
CA PHE A 73 -17.45 -3.99 6.98
C PHE A 73 -16.77 -5.36 6.95
N ILE A 74 -15.61 -5.49 7.61
CA ILE A 74 -14.87 -6.76 7.71
C ILE A 74 -15.65 -7.79 8.54
N LYS A 75 -16.24 -7.38 9.68
CA LYS A 75 -17.06 -8.27 10.53
C LYS A 75 -18.31 -8.80 9.81
N SER A 76 -18.86 -8.04 8.88
CA SER A 76 -19.97 -8.47 8.03
C SER A 76 -19.55 -9.45 6.93
N GLY A 77 -18.28 -9.89 6.90
CA GLY A 77 -17.77 -10.90 5.96
C GLY A 77 -17.30 -10.35 4.61
N HIS A 78 -17.22 -9.02 4.45
CA HIS A 78 -16.72 -8.42 3.22
C HIS A 78 -15.20 -8.30 3.24
N SER A 79 -14.57 -8.48 2.08
CA SER A 79 -13.14 -8.24 1.89
C SER A 79 -12.88 -6.83 1.34
N LEU A 80 -11.76 -6.23 1.74
CA LEU A 80 -11.38 -4.92 1.24
C LEU A 80 -10.86 -5.04 -0.20
N HIS A 81 -11.63 -4.49 -1.14
CA HIS A 81 -11.28 -4.45 -2.55
C HIS A 81 -10.19 -3.37 -2.83
N PRO A 82 -9.22 -3.60 -3.73
CA PRO A 82 -8.13 -2.66 -4.04
C PRO A 82 -8.57 -1.23 -4.35
N TYR A 83 -9.67 -1.07 -5.09
CA TYR A 83 -10.26 0.26 -5.37
C TYR A 83 -10.62 1.06 -4.10
N LEU A 84 -11.30 0.42 -3.14
CA LEU A 84 -11.67 1.08 -1.89
C LEU A 84 -10.43 1.29 -1.00
N SER A 85 -9.52 0.32 -1.00
CA SER A 85 -8.24 0.43 -0.29
C SER A 85 -7.41 1.62 -0.78
N THR A 86 -7.21 1.75 -2.09
CA THR A 86 -6.50 2.87 -2.71
C THR A 86 -7.10 4.21 -2.29
N THR A 87 -8.43 4.30 -2.19
CA THR A 87 -9.12 5.51 -1.71
C THR A 87 -8.74 5.83 -0.26
N LEU A 88 -8.75 4.82 0.62
CA LEU A 88 -8.37 4.96 2.04
C LEU A 88 -6.89 5.32 2.20
N ILE A 89 -6.01 4.60 1.49
CA ILE A 89 -4.56 4.84 1.46
C ILE A 89 -4.27 6.27 1.03
N SER A 90 -4.83 6.71 -0.10
CA SER A 90 -4.62 8.07 -0.63
C SER A 90 -5.11 9.13 0.35
N HIS A 91 -6.27 8.93 0.96
CA HIS A 91 -6.82 9.86 1.95
C HIS A 91 -5.91 9.98 3.19
N PHE A 92 -5.56 8.86 3.82
CA PHE A 92 -4.75 8.88 5.04
C PHE A 92 -3.30 9.29 4.78
N SER A 93 -2.75 8.98 3.61
CA SER A 93 -1.40 9.43 3.23
C SER A 93 -1.34 10.96 3.06
N LYS A 94 -2.39 11.59 2.51
CA LYS A 94 -2.47 13.06 2.42
C LYS A 94 -2.49 13.73 3.80
N LEU A 95 -3.02 13.05 4.81
CA LEU A 95 -3.04 13.51 6.20
C LEU A 95 -1.77 13.14 6.98
N GLY A 96 -0.80 12.46 6.35
CA GLY A 96 0.41 11.97 7.02
C GLY A 96 0.19 10.75 7.94
N HIS A 97 -1.01 10.16 7.93
CA HIS A 97 -1.35 8.99 8.75
C HIS A 97 -0.88 7.68 8.10
N PHE A 98 0.42 7.54 7.86
CA PHE A 98 0.99 6.40 7.12
C PHE A 98 0.79 5.05 7.80
N SER A 99 0.83 4.99 9.13
CA SER A 99 0.54 3.74 9.86
C SER A 99 -0.86 3.19 9.52
N ARG A 100 -1.86 4.07 9.41
CA ARG A 100 -3.21 3.69 8.94
C ARG A 100 -3.22 3.33 7.47
N ALA A 101 -2.59 4.13 6.62
CA ALA A 101 -2.55 3.87 5.19
C ALA A 101 -1.93 2.49 4.90
N SER A 102 -0.79 2.17 5.51
CA SER A 102 -0.15 0.86 5.42
C SER A 102 -1.05 -0.26 5.93
N LYS A 103 -1.76 -0.06 7.05
CA LYS A 103 -2.73 -1.04 7.56
C LYS A 103 -3.77 -1.41 6.50
N TYR A 104 -4.39 -0.42 5.86
CA TYR A 104 -5.38 -0.68 4.81
C TYR A 104 -4.80 -1.42 3.61
N LEU A 105 -3.55 -1.11 3.21
CA LEU A 105 -2.86 -1.84 2.14
C LEU A 105 -2.68 -3.32 2.50
N PHE A 106 -2.19 -3.63 3.71
CA PHE A 106 -1.92 -5.02 4.13
C PHE A 106 -3.17 -5.84 4.42
N GLU A 107 -4.30 -5.18 4.74
CA GLU A 107 -5.59 -5.86 4.91
C GLU A 107 -6.37 -6.01 3.58
N THR A 108 -5.85 -5.46 2.48
CA THR A 108 -6.47 -5.60 1.15
C THR A 108 -6.29 -7.01 0.63
N HIS A 109 -7.35 -7.61 0.13
CA HIS A 109 -7.25 -8.87 -0.58
C HIS A 109 -6.67 -8.63 -1.98
N ASN A 110 -5.48 -9.18 -2.26
CA ASN A 110 -4.77 -9.03 -3.53
C ASN A 110 -4.55 -7.56 -3.93
N PRO A 111 -3.72 -6.80 -3.19
CA PRO A 111 -3.44 -5.40 -3.52
C PRO A 111 -2.79 -5.28 -4.90
N ASP A 112 -3.22 -4.28 -5.67
CA ASP A 112 -2.69 -4.01 -7.00
C ASP A 112 -1.59 -2.94 -6.98
N THR A 113 -0.91 -2.76 -8.10
CA THR A 113 0.15 -1.75 -8.28
C THR A 113 -0.35 -0.35 -7.95
N VAL A 114 -1.63 -0.05 -8.20
CA VAL A 114 -2.25 1.25 -7.90
C VAL A 114 -2.29 1.50 -6.38
N SER A 115 -2.64 0.48 -5.59
CA SER A 115 -2.69 0.54 -4.13
C SER A 115 -1.30 0.79 -3.53
N PHE A 116 -0.27 0.10 -4.03
CA PHE A 116 1.13 0.35 -3.61
C PHE A 116 1.61 1.73 -4.00
N ASN A 117 1.37 2.14 -5.25
CA ASN A 117 1.78 3.44 -5.77
C ASN A 117 1.11 4.59 -5.00
N ALA A 118 -0.13 4.41 -4.54
CA ALA A 118 -0.82 5.40 -3.70
C ALA A 118 -0.08 5.64 -2.37
N LEU A 119 0.43 4.58 -1.73
CA LEU A 119 1.19 4.69 -0.48
C LEU A 119 2.57 5.32 -0.72
N ILE A 120 3.32 4.81 -1.72
CA ILE A 120 4.66 5.31 -2.08
C ILE A 120 4.60 6.79 -2.45
N SER A 121 3.67 7.18 -3.33
CA SER A 121 3.47 8.58 -3.73
C SER A 121 3.05 9.46 -2.56
N GLY A 122 2.30 8.90 -1.62
CA GLY A 122 1.92 9.56 -0.37
C GLY A 122 3.14 9.91 0.48
N PHE A 123 4.01 8.93 0.71
CA PHE A 123 5.26 9.12 1.46
C PHE A 123 6.19 10.12 0.77
N ALA A 124 6.43 9.95 -0.54
CA ALA A 124 7.30 10.83 -1.30
C ALA A 124 6.83 12.29 -1.22
N ARG A 125 5.52 12.54 -1.40
CA ARG A 125 4.96 13.89 -1.31
C ARG A 125 5.07 14.49 0.09
N HIS A 126 4.81 13.70 1.14
CA HIS A 126 4.85 14.20 2.51
C HIS A 126 6.28 14.55 2.96
N LEU A 127 7.27 13.80 2.49
CA LEU A 127 8.67 14.02 2.78
C LEU A 127 9.35 15.01 1.81
N GLY A 128 8.65 15.46 0.77
CA GLY A 128 9.22 16.31 -0.28
C GLY A 128 10.33 15.61 -1.08
N LEU A 129 10.23 14.30 -1.27
CA LEU A 129 11.22 13.52 -2.02
C LEU A 129 11.00 13.69 -3.52
N GLU A 130 12.05 14.14 -4.20
CA GLU A 130 12.15 14.13 -5.65
C GLU A 130 12.98 12.92 -6.10
N PRO A 131 12.63 12.27 -7.22
CA PRO A 131 13.44 11.20 -7.80
C PRO A 131 14.88 11.66 -8.06
N ASP A 132 15.84 10.90 -7.57
CA ASP A 132 17.25 11.09 -7.85
C ASP A 132 17.73 10.23 -9.03
N VAL A 133 19.01 10.35 -9.36
CA VAL A 133 19.64 9.59 -10.44
C VAL A 133 19.50 8.07 -10.27
N PHE A 134 19.51 7.57 -9.03
CA PHE A 134 19.40 6.14 -8.74
C PHE A 134 17.96 5.63 -8.89
N THR A 135 16.99 6.44 -8.46
CA THR A 135 15.56 6.20 -8.64
C THR A 135 15.22 6.13 -10.13
N LEU A 136 15.71 7.10 -10.91
CA LEU A 136 15.53 7.13 -12.36
C LEU A 136 16.29 6.01 -13.07
N SER A 137 17.48 5.64 -12.61
CA SER A 137 18.20 4.48 -13.15
C SER A 137 17.42 3.18 -12.94
N SER A 138 16.76 3.04 -11.79
CA SER A 138 15.90 1.89 -11.50
C SER A 138 14.67 1.87 -12.42
N LEU A 139 14.07 3.03 -12.67
CA LEU A 139 12.97 3.19 -13.63
C LEU A 139 13.41 2.76 -15.04
N VAL A 140 14.52 3.30 -15.55
CA VAL A 140 15.02 2.97 -16.89
C VAL A 140 15.33 1.49 -16.99
N LYS A 141 15.97 0.87 -15.99
CA LYS A 141 16.29 -0.56 -16.01
C LYS A 141 15.08 -1.49 -16.01
N ALA A 142 13.93 -1.02 -15.52
CA ALA A 142 12.69 -1.78 -15.51
C ALA A 142 11.92 -1.73 -16.83
N CYS A 143 12.28 -0.81 -17.74
CA CYS A 143 11.73 -0.74 -19.09
C CYS A 143 12.38 -1.80 -19.99
N GLU A 144 11.58 -2.51 -20.78
CA GLU A 144 12.05 -3.58 -21.65
C GLU A 144 11.79 -3.29 -23.13
N SER A 145 10.76 -2.51 -23.43
CA SER A 145 10.39 -2.15 -24.80
C SER A 145 10.93 -0.79 -25.21
N LEU A 146 11.13 -0.59 -26.52
CA LEU A 146 11.57 0.69 -27.07
C LEU A 146 10.64 1.84 -26.70
N GLN A 147 9.32 1.58 -26.68
CA GLN A 147 8.32 2.58 -26.31
C GLN A 147 8.44 3.01 -24.83
N GLU A 148 8.66 2.05 -23.93
CA GLU A 148 8.89 2.35 -22.51
C GLU A 148 10.21 3.10 -22.31
N ASN A 149 11.26 2.74 -23.04
CA ASN A 149 12.55 3.42 -23.00
C ASN A 149 12.44 4.88 -23.41
N GLU A 150 11.75 5.17 -24.51
CA GLU A 150 11.50 6.55 -24.96
C GLU A 150 10.70 7.35 -23.92
N ALA A 151 9.70 6.72 -23.30
CA ALA A 151 8.93 7.36 -22.23
C ALA A 151 9.80 7.65 -20.99
N ALA A 152 10.59 6.67 -20.55
CA ALA A 152 11.50 6.81 -19.40
C ALA A 152 12.60 7.84 -19.67
N HIS A 153 13.17 7.85 -20.88
CA HIS A 153 14.13 8.85 -21.32
C HIS A 153 13.52 10.25 -21.26
N GLY A 154 12.31 10.45 -21.82
CA GLY A 154 11.59 11.73 -21.72
C GLY A 154 11.32 12.18 -20.28
N VAL A 155 10.99 11.25 -19.38
CA VAL A 155 10.85 11.56 -17.94
C VAL A 155 12.17 12.05 -17.36
N CYS A 156 13.29 11.37 -17.63
CA CYS A 156 14.61 11.77 -17.13
C CYS A 156 15.02 13.16 -17.63
N LEU A 157 14.78 13.47 -18.92
CA LEU A 157 15.03 14.79 -19.50
C LEU A 157 14.24 15.88 -18.77
N ARG A 158 12.93 15.66 -18.56
CA ARG A 158 12.06 16.61 -17.87
C ARG A 158 12.47 16.85 -16.42
N MET A 159 13.02 15.84 -15.76
CA MET A 159 13.54 15.93 -14.39
C MET A 159 14.94 16.57 -14.32
N GLY A 160 15.54 16.96 -15.46
CA GLY A 160 16.85 17.62 -15.52
C GLY A 160 18.04 16.68 -15.67
N PHE A 161 17.83 15.40 -15.96
CA PHE A 161 18.87 14.37 -16.02
C PHE A 161 19.30 13.99 -17.44
N GLY A 162 19.31 14.95 -18.38
CA GLY A 162 19.59 14.65 -19.80
C GLY A 162 21.05 14.49 -20.20
N SER A 163 22.00 14.89 -19.36
CA SER A 163 23.43 14.86 -19.69
C SER A 163 24.30 14.31 -18.55
N GLY A 164 23.68 13.70 -17.52
CA GLY A 164 24.40 13.12 -16.41
C GLY A 164 25.11 11.84 -16.86
N ALA A 165 26.45 11.81 -16.79
CA ALA A 165 27.29 10.70 -17.26
C ALA A 165 26.85 9.31 -16.76
N TYR A 166 26.20 9.25 -15.59
CA TYR A 166 25.70 8.00 -15.00
C TYR A 166 24.44 7.44 -15.68
N LEU A 167 23.52 8.30 -16.13
CA LEU A 167 22.29 7.86 -16.79
C LEU A 167 22.53 7.48 -18.26
N VAL A 168 23.50 8.13 -18.91
CA VAL A 168 23.89 7.82 -20.29
C VAL A 168 24.27 6.36 -20.47
N SER A 169 25.09 5.79 -19.58
CA SER A 169 25.44 4.37 -19.67
C SER A 169 24.23 3.44 -19.49
N VAL A 170 23.26 3.84 -18.66
CA VAL A 170 22.02 3.07 -18.45
C VAL A 170 21.11 3.14 -19.68
N PHE A 171 21.04 4.29 -20.36
CA PHE A 171 20.32 4.41 -21.63
C PHE A 171 20.96 3.58 -22.73
N ILE A 172 22.28 3.65 -22.91
CA ILE A 172 22.99 2.83 -23.91
C ILE A 172 22.71 1.34 -23.67
N GLU A 173 22.83 0.86 -22.42
CA GLU A 173 22.54 -0.53 -22.09
C GLU A 173 21.10 -0.91 -22.42
N ASN A 174 20.13 -0.05 -22.09
CA ASN A 174 18.72 -0.37 -22.31
C ASN A 174 18.34 -0.32 -23.80
N TYR A 175 18.69 0.74 -24.51
CA TYR A 175 18.43 0.89 -25.94
C TYR A 175 19.15 -0.18 -26.78
N ALA A 176 20.35 -0.61 -26.37
CA ALA A 176 21.02 -1.76 -26.98
C ALA A 176 20.22 -3.06 -26.84
N ARG A 177 19.64 -3.30 -25.65
CA ARG A 177 18.79 -4.48 -25.42
C ARG A 177 17.51 -4.44 -26.24
N ALA A 178 16.95 -3.26 -26.46
CA ALA A 178 15.78 -3.04 -27.31
C ALA A 178 16.09 -3.04 -28.82
N GLY A 179 17.38 -3.07 -29.20
CA GLY A 179 17.84 -3.18 -30.60
C GLY A 179 18.00 -1.87 -31.36
N ASP A 180 18.02 -0.71 -30.68
CA ASP A 180 18.11 0.61 -31.33
C ASP A 180 18.98 1.58 -30.50
N VAL A 181 20.30 1.41 -30.59
CA VAL A 181 21.28 2.18 -29.80
C VAL A 181 21.37 3.65 -30.24
N GLU A 182 21.01 3.97 -31.48
CA GLU A 182 21.08 5.33 -32.03
C GLU A 182 20.16 6.32 -31.31
N LYS A 183 19.19 5.81 -30.55
CA LYS A 183 18.24 6.61 -29.74
C LYS A 183 18.66 6.83 -28.28
N ALA A 184 19.75 6.22 -27.84
CA ALA A 184 20.28 6.38 -26.48
C ALA A 184 20.85 7.78 -26.24
#